data_AF-A0A3N0WNC0-F1
#
_entry.id   AF-A0A3N0WNC0-F1
#
_cell.length_a   1.000
_cell.length_b   1.000
_cell.length_c   1.000
_cell.angle_alpha   90.00
_cell.angle_beta   90.00
_cell.angle_gamma   90.00
#
_symmetry.space_group_name_H-M   'P 1'
#
loop_
_entity.id
_entity.type
_entity.pdbx_description
1 polymer ?
#
loop_
_entity_poly.entity_id
_entity_poly.type
_entity_poly.pdbx_seq_one_letter_code
_entity_poly.pdbx_strand_id
1 'polypeptide(L)'
;MIKVFIALLLLAFHFTYPQNVVGNYSSVEPKCKLNLIIDTNNHFIFIVGKHKKIKGIVKLSKQDDVNYLDFGNGINAMFDKDTIFIRNSGNSMNPFVHFKRCDEMYIHLAKRINTNKK
;
A
#
# COMPACT_ATOMS: atom_id res chain seq x y z
N MET A 1 10.21 8.12 53.23
CA MET A 1 10.76 8.86 52.07
C MET A 1 10.38 8.08 50.81
N ILE A 2 9.16 8.29 50.33
CA ILE A 2 8.88 9.09 49.12
C ILE A 2 9.45 8.43 47.86
N LYS A 3 8.52 7.75 47.17
CA LYS A 3 8.39 7.64 45.71
C LYS A 3 9.12 6.49 45.02
N VAL A 4 8.57 5.30 45.28
CA VAL A 4 8.40 4.18 44.34
C VAL A 4 7.51 4.60 43.14
N PHE A 5 7.79 5.74 42.50
CA PHE A 5 6.89 6.38 41.53
C PHE A 5 7.53 6.61 40.14
N ILE A 6 8.62 5.89 39.82
CA ILE A 6 9.30 6.00 38.51
C ILE A 6 9.37 4.60 37.86
N ALA A 7 8.28 3.84 37.93
CA ALA A 7 8.10 2.63 37.13
C ALA A 7 6.86 2.72 36.22
N LEU A 8 6.19 3.88 36.17
CA LEU A 8 4.88 4.04 35.53
C LEU A 8 4.89 4.88 34.24
N LEU A 9 6.05 5.05 33.59
CA LEU A 9 6.18 5.99 32.46
C LEU A 9 6.87 5.39 31.22
N LEU A 10 6.74 4.08 31.00
CA LEU A 10 7.19 3.42 29.77
C LEU A 10 6.14 2.47 29.17
N LEU A 11 4.86 2.69 29.45
CA LEU A 11 3.79 2.21 28.58
C LEU A 11 3.52 3.29 27.52
N ALA A 12 4.52 3.53 26.67
CA ALA A 12 4.25 4.13 25.37
C ALA A 12 3.41 3.08 24.61
N PHE A 13 2.09 3.19 24.73
CA PHE A 13 1.16 2.42 23.92
C PHE A 13 1.50 2.70 22.46
N HIS A 14 2.22 1.77 21.82
CA HIS A 14 2.29 1.70 20.37
C HIS A 14 0.88 1.34 19.91
N PHE A 15 0.05 2.37 19.68
CA PHE A 15 -1.22 2.22 18.98
C PHE A 15 -0.91 1.76 17.55
N THR A 16 -0.73 0.46 17.35
CA THR A 16 -0.72 -0.14 16.01
C THR A 16 -2.17 -0.19 15.56
N TYR A 17 -2.61 0.87 14.87
CA TYR A 17 -3.92 0.88 14.24
C TYR A 17 -4.02 -0.30 13.25
N PRO A 18 -5.09 -1.13 13.28
CA PRO A 18 -5.27 -2.17 12.29
C PRO A 18 -5.35 -1.52 10.91
N GLN A 19 -4.29 -1.68 10.13
CA GLN A 19 -4.14 -1.06 8.82
C GLN A 19 -5.07 -1.79 7.83
N ASN A 20 -6.19 -1.15 7.48
CA ASN A 20 -7.15 -1.67 6.52
C ASN A 20 -6.76 -1.26 5.09
N VAL A 21 -6.47 -2.25 4.24
CA VAL A 21 -6.03 -2.04 2.85
C VAL A 21 -7.19 -1.82 1.86
N VAL A 22 -8.45 -2.02 2.29
CA VAL A 22 -9.63 -1.76 1.46
C VAL A 22 -9.69 -0.28 1.11
N GLY A 23 -9.94 0.04 -0.15
CA GLY A 23 -10.07 1.41 -0.60
C GLY A 23 -9.79 1.63 -2.08
N ASN A 24 -9.95 2.89 -2.48
CA ASN A 24 -9.58 3.40 -3.79
C ASN A 24 -8.27 4.16 -3.66
N TYR A 25 -7.33 3.94 -4.57
CA TYR A 25 -6.00 4.54 -4.54
C TYR A 25 -5.64 5.14 -5.89
N SER A 26 -4.79 6.16 -5.86
CA SER A 26 -4.23 6.78 -7.06
C SER A 26 -2.76 7.11 -6.89
N SER A 27 -2.04 7.02 -8.01
CA SER A 27 -0.66 7.45 -8.08
C SER A 27 -0.51 8.92 -7.70
N VAL A 28 0.46 9.17 -6.83
CA VAL A 28 0.86 10.52 -6.42
C VAL A 28 1.66 11.18 -7.55
N GLU A 29 2.47 10.40 -8.27
CA GLU A 29 3.31 10.91 -9.35
C GLU A 29 2.45 11.25 -10.57
N PRO A 30 2.45 12.52 -11.04
CA PRO A 30 1.51 12.97 -12.09
C PRO A 30 1.62 12.24 -13.43
N LYS A 31 2.82 11.73 -13.75
CA LYS A 31 3.08 10.96 -14.98
C LYS A 31 2.52 9.55 -14.89
N CYS A 32 2.53 8.98 -13.69
CA CYS A 32 2.03 7.64 -13.44
C CYS A 32 0.51 7.76 -13.42
N LYS A 33 -0.17 7.12 -14.39
CA LYS A 33 -1.64 7.11 -14.50
C LYS A 33 -2.18 5.78 -14.00
N LEU A 34 -1.91 5.48 -12.72
CA LEU A 34 -2.25 4.22 -12.09
C LEU A 34 -3.32 4.44 -11.01
N ASN A 35 -4.41 3.69 -11.10
CA ASN A 35 -5.40 3.62 -10.03
C ASN A 35 -5.52 2.17 -9.56
N LEU A 36 -5.85 1.99 -8.29
CA LEU A 36 -6.05 0.69 -7.67
C LEU A 36 -7.33 0.73 -6.84
N ILE A 37 -8.14 -0.31 -6.93
CA ILE A 37 -9.30 -0.53 -6.08
C ILE A 37 -9.07 -1.87 -5.38
N ILE A 38 -9.25 -1.92 -4.06
CA ILE A 38 -9.27 -3.16 -3.26
C ILE A 38 -10.60 -3.21 -2.52
N ASP A 39 -11.38 -4.28 -2.73
CA ASP A 39 -12.66 -4.51 -2.05
C ASP A 39 -12.51 -5.27 -0.72
N THR A 40 -13.61 -5.43 0.01
CA THR A 40 -13.64 -6.14 1.31
C THR A 40 -13.35 -7.64 1.20
N ASN A 41 -13.39 -8.22 0.00
CA ASN A 41 -13.06 -9.62 -0.28
C ASN A 41 -11.61 -9.76 -0.79
N ASN A 42 -10.81 -8.69 -0.68
CA ASN A 42 -9.44 -8.59 -1.20
C ASN A 42 -9.35 -8.74 -2.72
N HIS A 43 -10.43 -8.56 -3.48
CA HIS A 43 -10.31 -8.43 -4.92
C HIS A 43 -9.72 -7.08 -5.26
N PHE A 44 -8.75 -7.08 -6.17
CA PHE A 44 -8.15 -5.85 -6.65
C PHE A 44 -8.43 -5.60 -8.14
N ILE A 45 -8.42 -4.33 -8.51
CA ILE A 45 -8.40 -3.88 -9.90
C ILE A 45 -7.37 -2.76 -10.06
N PHE A 46 -6.26 -3.02 -10.75
CA PHE A 46 -5.39 -1.97 -11.28
C PHE A 46 -5.97 -1.42 -12.58
N ILE A 47 -5.96 -0.10 -12.73
CA ILE A 47 -6.33 0.62 -13.96
C ILE A 47 -5.09 1.40 -14.42
N VAL A 48 -4.50 0.98 -15.53
CA VAL A 48 -3.29 1.58 -16.11
C VAL A 48 -3.67 2.41 -17.34
N GLY A 49 -3.65 3.73 -17.22
CA GLY A 49 -4.13 4.63 -18.26
C GLY A 49 -5.64 4.47 -18.54
N LYS A 50 -6.07 4.51 -19.80
CA LYS A 50 -7.50 4.52 -20.16
C LYS A 50 -8.17 3.14 -20.30
N HIS A 51 -7.42 2.05 -20.50
CA HIS A 51 -8.03 0.78 -20.95
C HIS A 51 -7.46 -0.52 -20.35
N LYS A 52 -6.24 -0.53 -19.79
CA LYS A 52 -5.67 -1.78 -19.28
C LYS A 52 -6.11 -2.00 -17.83
N LYS A 53 -6.83 -3.10 -17.58
CA LYS A 53 -7.21 -3.55 -16.25
C LYS A 53 -6.48 -4.84 -15.89
N ILE A 54 -5.88 -4.90 -14.71
CA ILE A 54 -5.32 -6.12 -14.12
C ILE A 54 -6.14 -6.40 -12.88
N LYS A 55 -6.60 -7.64 -12.72
CA LYS A 55 -7.46 -8.04 -11.61
C LYS A 55 -6.91 -9.29 -10.93
N GLY A 56 -7.28 -9.48 -9.68
CA GLY A 56 -6.94 -10.68 -8.93
C GLY A 56 -7.36 -10.56 -7.47
N ILE A 57 -6.79 -11.41 -6.64
CA ILE A 57 -6.93 -11.37 -5.18
C ILE A 57 -5.60 -10.91 -4.61
N VAL A 58 -5.61 -9.86 -3.78
CA VAL A 58 -4.42 -9.41 -3.07
C VAL A 58 -4.18 -10.33 -1.88
N LYS A 59 -2.95 -10.81 -1.73
CA LYS A 59 -2.52 -11.54 -0.54
C LYS A 59 -1.85 -10.57 0.41
N LEU A 60 -2.26 -10.62 1.68
CA LEU A 60 -1.69 -9.80 2.73
C LEU A 60 -0.75 -10.67 3.56
N SER A 61 0.42 -10.16 3.86
CA SER A 61 1.31 -10.73 4.86
C SER A 61 1.85 -9.63 5.76
N LYS A 62 2.16 -9.99 7.01
CA LYS A 62 2.80 -9.09 7.97
C LYS A 62 4.14 -9.69 8.36
N GLN A 63 5.19 -8.89 8.25
CA GLN A 63 6.51 -9.24 8.76
C GLN A 63 6.98 -8.06 9.61
N ASP A 64 7.21 -8.34 10.89
CA ASP A 64 7.42 -7.33 11.94
C ASP A 64 6.25 -6.34 11.99
N ASP A 65 6.53 -5.04 11.79
CA ASP A 65 5.54 -3.96 11.77
C ASP A 65 5.17 -3.51 10.34
N VAL A 66 5.60 -4.25 9.32
CA VAL A 66 5.38 -3.90 7.92
C VAL A 66 4.30 -4.77 7.31
N ASN A 67 3.30 -4.14 6.69
CA ASN A 67 2.26 -4.82 5.93
C ASN A 67 2.68 -4.95 4.47
N TYR A 68 2.76 -6.17 3.96
CA TYR A 68 3.12 -6.46 2.59
C TYR A 68 1.90 -6.93 1.80
N LEU A 69 1.85 -6.54 0.53
CA LEU A 69 0.81 -6.90 -0.42
C LEU A 69 1.44 -7.61 -1.61
N ASP A 70 0.90 -8.78 -1.96
CA ASP A 70 1.24 -9.50 -3.18
C ASP A 70 0.01 -9.51 -4.10
N PHE A 71 0.13 -8.82 -5.24
CA PHE A 71 -0.90 -8.73 -6.27
C PHE A 71 -0.74 -9.78 -7.38
N GLY A 72 0.21 -10.71 -7.21
CA GLY A 72 0.60 -11.67 -8.22
C GLY A 72 1.35 -11.04 -9.39
N ASN A 73 1.78 -11.88 -10.34
CA ASN A 73 2.50 -11.47 -11.54
C ASN A 73 3.75 -10.62 -11.25
N GLY A 74 4.43 -10.87 -10.12
CA GLY A 74 5.61 -10.09 -9.73
C GLY A 74 5.25 -8.62 -9.44
N ILE A 75 4.11 -8.34 -8.82
CA ILE A 75 3.77 -7.01 -8.30
C ILE A 75 3.64 -7.13 -6.77
N ASN A 76 4.69 -6.72 -6.07
CA ASN A 76 4.72 -6.68 -4.62
C ASN A 76 4.73 -5.24 -4.15
N ALA A 77 4.12 -5.00 -3.00
CA ALA A 77 4.03 -3.68 -2.41
C ALA A 77 4.15 -3.71 -0.90
N MET A 78 4.51 -2.56 -0.34
CA MET A 78 4.41 -2.26 1.08
C MET A 78 3.19 -1.37 1.32
N PHE A 79 2.49 -1.55 2.42
CA PHE A 79 1.40 -0.68 2.86
C PHE A 79 1.80 0.02 4.16
N ASP A 80 1.83 1.35 4.11
CA ASP A 80 2.02 2.19 5.28
C ASP A 80 1.17 3.46 5.16
N LYS A 81 0.51 3.87 6.26
CA LYS A 81 -0.25 5.12 6.39
C LYS A 81 -1.14 5.40 5.16
N ASP A 82 -2.01 4.45 4.85
CA ASP A 82 -2.94 4.56 3.71
C ASP A 82 -2.27 4.75 2.34
N THR A 83 -0.98 4.41 2.22
CA THR A 83 -0.20 4.50 0.99
C THR A 83 0.36 3.14 0.64
N ILE A 84 0.20 2.74 -0.63
CA ILE A 84 0.77 1.52 -1.19
C ILE A 84 2.01 1.89 -2.01
N PHE A 85 3.16 1.30 -1.65
CA PHE A 85 4.46 1.53 -2.26
C PHE A 85 4.81 0.35 -3.16
N ILE A 86 4.77 0.55 -4.48
CA ILE A 86 5.07 -0.50 -5.47
C ILE A 86 6.45 -0.23 -6.06
N ARG A 87 7.31 -1.25 -6.13
CA ARG A 87 8.56 -1.18 -6.89
C ARG A 87 8.25 -1.34 -8.39
N ASN A 88 8.67 -0.39 -9.21
CA ASN A 88 8.38 -0.34 -10.65
C ASN A 88 9.61 -0.66 -11.54
N SER A 89 10.70 -1.13 -10.93
CA SER A 89 11.87 -1.62 -11.66
C SER A 89 12.24 -3.04 -11.22
N GLY A 90 12.34 -3.93 -12.22
CA GLY A 90 12.95 -5.26 -12.16
C GLY A 90 14.44 -5.21 -11.81
N ASN A 91 14.98 -6.30 -11.26
CA ASN A 91 16.39 -6.64 -11.43
C ASN A 91 16.48 -8.03 -12.10
N SER A 92 17.68 -8.50 -12.45
CA SER A 92 17.85 -9.78 -13.17
C SER A 92 17.27 -11.00 -12.44
N MET A 93 17.08 -10.91 -11.12
CA MET A 93 16.51 -11.96 -10.28
C MET A 93 14.99 -11.86 -10.12
N ASN A 94 14.37 -10.72 -10.42
CA ASN A 94 12.93 -10.52 -10.24
C ASN A 94 12.35 -9.69 -11.40
N PRO A 95 11.72 -10.34 -12.40
CA PRO A 95 11.05 -9.65 -13.48
C PRO A 95 9.74 -9.03 -12.93
N PHE A 96 9.86 -7.93 -12.18
CA PHE A 96 8.72 -7.13 -11.77
C PHE A 96 8.00 -6.60 -13.02
N VAL A 97 6.67 -6.51 -12.97
CA VAL A 97 5.89 -5.87 -14.03
C VAL A 97 6.28 -4.40 -14.10
N HIS A 98 6.99 -4.04 -15.16
CA HIS A 98 7.33 -2.65 -15.44
C HIS A 98 6.08 -1.93 -15.96
N PHE A 99 5.56 -0.98 -15.19
CA PHE A 99 4.55 -0.05 -15.65
C PHE A 99 5.21 0.95 -16.61
N LYS A 100 5.43 0.55 -17.87
CA LYS A 100 6.12 1.31 -18.94
C LYS A 100 5.71 2.79 -19.11
N ARG A 101 4.57 3.20 -18.55
CA ARG A 101 4.06 4.58 -18.56
C ARG A 101 4.43 5.38 -17.30
N CYS A 102 5.30 4.85 -16.46
CA CYS A 102 5.80 5.43 -15.23
C CYS A 102 7.30 5.17 -15.20
N ASP A 103 8.09 6.24 -15.26
CA ASP A 103 9.57 6.25 -15.24
C ASP A 103 10.14 6.15 -13.82
N GLU A 104 9.26 6.25 -12.81
CA GLU A 104 9.63 6.25 -11.40
C GLU A 104 10.05 4.85 -10.93
N MET A 105 11.11 4.78 -10.11
CA MET A 105 11.57 3.51 -9.52
C MET A 105 10.55 2.94 -8.52
N TYR A 106 9.83 3.84 -7.83
CA TYR A 106 8.79 3.52 -6.87
C TYR A 106 7.52 4.29 -7.21
N ILE A 107 6.37 3.61 -7.16
CA ILE A 107 5.06 4.21 -7.38
C ILE A 107 4.36 4.30 -6.04
N HIS A 108 3.90 5.50 -5.69
CA HIS A 108 3.12 5.73 -4.48
C HIS A 108 1.64 5.82 -4.83
N LEU A 109 0.84 4.91 -4.31
CA LEU A 109 -0.60 4.92 -4.45
C LEU A 109 -1.24 5.36 -3.13
N ALA A 110 -1.64 6.63 -3.05
CA ALA A 110 -2.31 7.17 -1.87
C ALA A 110 -3.81 6.84 -1.88
N LYS A 111 -4.36 6.41 -0.74
CA LYS A 111 -5.79 6.17 -0.58
C LYS A 111 -6.54 7.48 -0.80
N ARG A 112 -7.55 7.44 -1.68
CA ARG A 112 -8.47 8.54 -1.86
C ARG A 112 -9.37 8.64 -0.65
N ILE A 113 -9.36 9.80 -0.01
CA ILE A 113 -10.39 10.15 0.96
C ILE A 113 -11.68 10.35 0.16
N ASN A 114 -12.67 9.48 0.35
CA ASN A 114 -14.02 9.74 -0.14
C ASN A 114 -14.56 10.94 0.65
N THR A 115 -14.33 12.16 0.14
CA THR A 115 -15.12 13.31 0.58
C THR A 115 -16.51 13.11 0.02
N ASN A 116 -17.36 12.39 0.76
CA ASN A 116 -18.79 12.55 0.65
C ASN A 116 -19.10 14.00 1.04
N LYS A 117 -19.01 14.92 0.09
CA LYS A 117 -19.67 16.22 0.21
C LYS A 117 -21.15 15.92 0.15
N LYS A 118 -21.74 16.02 1.34
CA LYS A 118 -23.17 16.07 1.67
C LYS A 118 -23.97 16.88 0.66
#